data_AF-A0A534NLT8-F1
#
_entry.id   AF-A0A534NLT8-F1
#
_cell.length_a   1.000
_cell.length_b   1.000
_cell.length_c   1.000
_cell.angle_alpha   90.00
_cell.angle_beta   90.00
_cell.angle_gamma   90.00
#
_symmetry.space_group_name_H-M   'P 1'
#
loop_
_entity.id
_entity.type
_entity.pdbx_description
1 polymer ?
#
loop_
_entity_poly.entity_id
_entity_poly.type
_entity_poly.pdbx_seq_one_letter_code
_entity_poly.pdbx_strand_id
1 'polypeptide(L)'
;MRRIAVALAVALPALVLRLSGVHLPPPAAIAVFGSAVVASAFLLVWAAEAAQRDISGSLATAILAVIAVLPEYAVDLYFAWSAGHIPQNAHYAAANMTGSNRLLLGLGWPFVVLLFVLGG
;
A
#
# COMPACT_ATOMS: atom_id res chain seq x y z
N MET A 1 18.79 -10.30 -2.04
CA MET A 1 18.00 -11.41 -2.65
C MET A 1 17.03 -12.07 -1.67
N ARG A 2 17.44 -12.46 -0.45
CA ARG A 2 16.52 -13.05 0.56
C ARG A 2 15.25 -12.23 0.85
N ARG A 3 15.35 -10.90 0.99
CA ARG A 3 14.19 -10.01 1.24
C ARG A 3 13.18 -10.01 0.09
N ILE A 4 13.67 -9.97 -1.15
CA ILE A 4 12.85 -10.05 -2.36
C ILE A 4 12.14 -11.40 -2.44
N ALA A 5 12.86 -12.50 -2.18
CA ALA A 5 12.25 -13.84 -2.17
C ALA A 5 11.12 -13.96 -1.14
N VAL A 6 11.30 -13.39 0.07
CA VAL A 6 10.25 -13.35 1.09
C VAL A 6 9.05 -12.53 0.62
N ALA A 7 9.26 -11.31 0.11
CA ALA A 7 8.15 -10.48 -0.36
C ALA A 7 7.38 -11.14 -1.52
N LEU A 8 8.09 -11.78 -2.45
CA LEU A 8 7.47 -12.58 -3.51
C LEU A 8 6.68 -13.77 -2.94
N ALA A 9 7.24 -14.49 -1.97
CA ALA A 9 6.54 -15.60 -1.32
C ALA A 9 5.28 -15.15 -0.56
N VAL A 10 5.28 -13.94 0.01
CA VAL A 10 4.08 -13.35 0.66
C VAL A 10 3.04 -12.93 -0.38
N ALA A 11 3.46 -12.39 -1.53
CA ALA A 11 2.54 -11.94 -2.59
C ALA A 11 1.95 -13.09 -3.42
N LEU A 12 2.69 -14.18 -3.59
CA LEU A 12 2.34 -15.29 -4.49
C LEU A 12 0.97 -15.95 -4.17
N PRO A 13 0.60 -16.23 -2.90
CA PRO A 13 -0.70 -16.83 -2.59
C PRO A 13 -1.89 -15.99 -3.08
N ALA A 14 -1.82 -14.66 -2.96
CA ALA A 14 -2.87 -13.77 -3.44
C ALA A 14 -3.02 -13.85 -4.96
N LEU A 15 -1.91 -13.95 -5.71
CA LEU A 15 -1.94 -14.10 -7.16
C LEU A 15 -2.54 -15.46 -7.55
N VAL A 16 -2.12 -16.55 -6.90
CA VAL A 16 -2.65 -17.90 -7.14
C VAL A 16 -4.16 -17.95 -6.88
N LEU A 17 -4.63 -17.40 -5.76
CA LEU A 17 -6.06 -17.34 -5.43
C LEU A 17 -6.84 -16.49 -6.45
N ARG A 18 -6.30 -15.34 -6.85
CA ARG A 18 -6.91 -14.47 -7.86
C ARG A 18 -7.05 -15.18 -9.22
N LEU A 19 -6.02 -15.89 -9.66
CA LEU A 19 -6.00 -16.57 -10.96
C LEU A 19 -6.82 -17.87 -10.96
N SER A 20 -6.88 -18.58 -9.83
CA SER A 20 -7.66 -19.80 -9.69
C SER A 20 -9.16 -19.57 -9.43
N GLY A 21 -9.56 -18.34 -9.05
CA GLY A 21 -10.94 -18.02 -8.71
C GLY A 21 -11.42 -18.61 -7.37
N VAL A 22 -10.50 -19.10 -6.54
CA VAL A 22 -10.83 -19.64 -5.21
C VAL A 22 -11.22 -18.50 -4.28
N HIS A 23 -12.40 -18.62 -3.67
CA HIS A 23 -12.91 -17.62 -2.74
C HIS A 23 -12.58 -18.02 -1.30
N LEU A 24 -11.86 -17.14 -0.60
CA LEU A 24 -11.60 -17.30 0.82
C LEU A 24 -12.71 -16.64 1.65
N PRO A 25 -12.97 -17.13 2.88
CA PRO A 25 -13.81 -16.39 3.82
C PRO A 25 -13.17 -15.01 4.12
N PRO A 26 -13.99 -13.97 4.43
CA PRO A 26 -13.50 -12.59 4.48
C PRO A 26 -12.25 -12.35 5.35
N PRO A 27 -12.11 -12.92 6.57
CA PRO A 27 -10.92 -12.71 7.40
C PRO A 27 -9.64 -13.24 6.74
N ALA A 28 -9.72 -14.41 6.11
CA ALA A 28 -8.59 -15.01 5.42
C ALA A 28 -8.24 -14.24 4.14
N ALA A 29 -9.26 -13.77 3.42
CA ALA A 29 -9.06 -12.92 2.24
C ALA A 29 -8.33 -11.62 2.61
N ILE A 30 -8.73 -10.94 3.69
CA ILE A 30 -8.07 -9.72 4.17
C ILE A 30 -6.60 -9.99 4.49
N ALA A 31 -6.31 -11.07 5.21
CA ALA A 31 -4.94 -11.43 5.57
C ALA A 31 -4.06 -11.69 4.34
N VAL A 32 -4.56 -12.48 3.38
CA VAL A 32 -3.79 -12.89 2.19
C VAL A 32 -3.62 -11.73 1.20
N PHE A 33 -4.71 -11.06 0.82
CA PHE A 33 -4.62 -9.96 -0.14
C PHE A 33 -3.99 -8.70 0.47
N GLY A 34 -4.28 -8.40 1.74
CA GLY A 34 -3.66 -7.26 2.44
C GLY A 34 -2.16 -7.40 2.59
N SER A 35 -1.68 -8.59 2.98
CA SER A 35 -0.23 -8.85 3.06
C SER A 35 0.45 -8.80 1.69
N ALA A 36 -0.22 -9.28 0.64
CA ALA A 36 0.29 -9.17 -0.73
C ALA A 36 0.40 -7.71 -1.20
N VAL A 37 -0.56 -6.84 -0.88
CA VAL A 37 -0.50 -5.40 -1.19
C VAL A 37 0.70 -4.76 -0.49
N VAL A 38 0.90 -5.05 0.81
CA VAL A 38 2.06 -4.54 1.57
C VAL A 38 3.37 -5.05 0.98
N ALA A 39 3.47 -6.35 0.70
CA ALA A 39 4.67 -6.94 0.11
C ALA A 39 4.99 -6.33 -1.26
N SER A 40 3.97 -6.05 -2.06
CA SER A 40 4.11 -5.41 -3.37
C SER A 40 4.62 -3.97 -3.24
N ALA A 41 4.15 -3.20 -2.26
CA ALA A 41 4.66 -1.85 -1.99
C ALA A 41 6.16 -1.87 -1.67
N PHE A 42 6.62 -2.80 -0.83
CA PHE A 42 8.06 -2.96 -0.56
C PHE A 42 8.87 -3.35 -1.80
N LEU A 43 8.35 -4.25 -2.63
CA LEU A 43 9.00 -4.61 -3.90
C LEU A 43 9.15 -3.40 -4.82
N LEU A 44 8.11 -2.55 -4.91
CA LEU A 44 8.15 -1.32 -5.70
C LEU A 44 9.14 -0.30 -5.14
N VAL A 45 9.21 -0.13 -3.81
CA VAL A 45 10.22 0.73 -3.17
C VAL A 45 11.62 0.26 -3.54
N TRP A 46 11.93 -1.03 -3.39
CA TRP A 46 13.25 -1.55 -3.73
C TRP A 46 13.56 -1.45 -5.23
N ALA A 47 12.56 -1.59 -6.10
CA ALA A 47 12.72 -1.37 -7.53
C ALA A 47 13.06 0.10 -7.84
N ALA A 48 12.37 1.05 -7.19
CA ALA A 48 12.65 2.48 -7.34
C ALA A 48 14.04 2.85 -6.80
N GLU A 49 14.45 2.30 -5.64
CA GLU A 49 15.81 2.46 -5.10
C GLU A 49 16.89 1.90 -6.05
N ALA A 50 16.62 0.76 -6.70
CA ALA A 50 17.53 0.21 -7.69
C ALA A 50 17.65 1.13 -8.91
N ALA A 51 16.52 1.64 -9.41
CA ALA A 51 16.42 2.55 -10.55
C ALA A 51 16.99 3.96 -10.25
N GLN A 52 17.13 4.36 -8.98
CA GLN A 52 17.70 5.65 -8.59
C GLN A 52 19.13 5.86 -9.13
N ARG A 53 19.86 4.79 -9.47
CA ARG A 53 21.18 4.89 -10.12
C ARG A 53 21.11 5.48 -11.54
N ASP A 54 19.95 5.39 -12.18
CA ASP A 54 19.76 5.73 -13.59
C ASP A 54 18.97 7.04 -13.79
N ILE A 55 18.46 7.65 -12.71
CA ILE A 55 17.63 8.86 -12.75
C ILE A 55 18.10 9.92 -11.73
N SER A 56 17.57 11.15 -11.83
CA SER A 56 17.90 12.19 -10.86
C SER A 56 17.40 11.85 -9.46
N GLY A 57 18.18 12.24 -8.44
CA GLY A 57 17.82 11.98 -7.04
C GLY A 57 16.47 12.60 -6.64
N SER A 58 16.13 13.78 -7.17
CA SER A 58 14.83 14.41 -6.92
C SER A 58 13.66 13.65 -7.52
N LEU A 59 13.82 13.11 -8.74
CA LEU A 59 12.80 12.28 -9.38
C LEU A 59 12.61 10.96 -8.63
N ALA A 60 13.71 10.34 -8.19
CA ALA A 60 13.65 9.12 -7.39
C ALA A 60 12.90 9.34 -6.06
N THR A 61 13.19 10.43 -5.35
CA THR A 61 12.47 10.78 -4.12
C THR A 61 10.98 11.01 -4.36
N ALA A 62 10.61 11.69 -5.45
CA ALA A 62 9.20 11.91 -5.80
C ALA A 62 8.47 10.58 -6.08
N ILE A 63 9.10 9.67 -6.82
CA ILE A 63 8.56 8.34 -7.10
C ILE A 63 8.41 7.53 -5.80
N LEU A 64 9.43 7.53 -4.94
CA LEU A 64 9.38 6.85 -3.65
C LEU A 64 8.27 7.38 -2.76
N ALA A 65 8.06 8.70 -2.75
CA ALA A 65 6.97 9.32 -2.01
C ALA A 65 5.59 8.84 -2.51
N VAL A 66 5.39 8.74 -3.83
CA VAL A 66 4.15 8.20 -4.41
C VAL A 66 3.98 6.72 -4.07
N ILE A 67 5.03 5.91 -4.22
CA ILE A 67 4.97 4.46 -3.92
C ILE A 67 4.63 4.23 -2.45
N ALA A 68 5.15 5.05 -1.53
CA ALA A 68 4.92 4.91 -0.09
C ALA A 68 3.44 4.99 0.29
N VAL A 69 2.65 5.76 -0.45
CA VAL A 69 1.20 5.93 -0.24
C VAL A 69 0.35 5.18 -1.28
N LEU A 70 0.97 4.48 -2.22
CA LEU A 70 0.30 3.80 -3.33
C LEU A 70 -0.75 2.76 -2.87
N PRO A 71 -0.54 1.96 -1.82
CA PRO A 71 -1.57 1.06 -1.31
C PRO A 71 -2.87 1.77 -0.94
N GLU A 72 -2.77 2.97 -0.38
CA GLU A 72 -3.92 3.76 0.02
C GLU A 72 -4.65 4.32 -1.21
N TYR A 73 -3.90 4.87 -2.18
CA TYR A 73 -4.47 5.30 -3.46
C TYR A 73 -5.16 4.16 -4.23
N ALA A 74 -4.63 2.94 -4.15
CA ALA A 74 -5.25 1.78 -4.80
C ALA A 74 -6.64 1.46 -4.20
N VAL A 75 -6.78 1.54 -2.87
CA VAL A 75 -8.06 1.33 -2.18
C VAL A 75 -9.02 2.48 -2.45
N ASP A 76 -8.54 3.72 -2.42
CA ASP A 76 -9.37 4.90 -2.65
C ASP A 76 -9.92 4.92 -4.09
N LEU A 77 -9.06 4.65 -5.07
CA LEU A 77 -9.44 4.54 -6.48
C LEU A 77 -10.45 3.41 -6.69
N TYR A 78 -10.31 2.28 -5.99
CA TYR A 78 -11.27 1.19 -6.07
C TYR A 78 -12.67 1.64 -5.63
N PHE A 79 -12.78 2.31 -4.48
CA PHE A 79 -14.07 2.82 -4.01
C PHE A 79 -14.63 3.90 -4.92
N ALA A 80 -13.80 4.84 -5.36
CA ALA A 80 -14.21 5.91 -6.27
C ALA A 80 -14.71 5.37 -7.62
N TRP A 81 -13.99 4.39 -8.20
CA TRP A 81 -14.37 3.77 -9.46
C TRP A 81 -15.65 2.93 -9.33
N SER A 82 -15.74 2.11 -8.28
CA SER A 82 -16.90 1.25 -8.06
C SER A 82 -18.16 2.03 -7.66
N ALA A 83 -18.03 3.25 -7.13
CA ALA A 83 -19.14 4.13 -6.80
C ALA A 83 -20.06 4.44 -8.00
N GLY A 84 -19.54 4.38 -9.23
CA GLY A 84 -20.34 4.57 -10.44
C GLY A 84 -21.44 3.51 -10.63
N HIS A 85 -21.26 2.32 -10.05
CA HIS A 85 -22.22 1.21 -10.13
C HIS A 85 -22.73 0.74 -8.75
N ILE A 86 -22.04 1.10 -7.67
CA ILE A 86 -22.37 0.78 -6.28
C ILE A 86 -22.38 2.09 -5.48
N PRO A 87 -23.51 2.83 -5.45
CA PRO A 87 -23.55 4.19 -4.89
C PRO A 87 -23.05 4.31 -3.44
N GLN A 88 -23.17 3.24 -2.64
CA GLN A 88 -22.66 3.22 -1.26
C GLN A 88 -21.14 3.45 -1.19
N ASN A 89 -20.39 3.05 -2.22
CA ASN A 89 -18.93 3.20 -2.24
C ASN A 89 -18.47 4.66 -2.37
N ALA A 90 -19.34 5.58 -2.78
CA ALA A 90 -19.03 7.01 -2.75
C ALA A 90 -18.74 7.50 -1.32
N HIS A 91 -19.53 7.01 -0.34
CA HIS A 91 -19.29 7.30 1.07
C HIS A 91 -18.01 6.65 1.58
N TYR A 92 -17.69 5.44 1.13
CA TYR A 92 -16.44 4.76 1.50
C TYR A 92 -15.20 5.45 0.93
N ALA A 93 -15.24 5.96 -0.30
CA ALA A 93 -14.15 6.76 -0.87
C ALA A 93 -13.90 8.02 -0.03
N ALA A 94 -14.95 8.80 0.24
CA ALA A 94 -14.82 10.01 1.07
C ALA A 94 -14.34 9.70 2.50
N ALA A 95 -14.85 8.63 3.11
CA ALA A 95 -14.44 8.20 4.45
C ALA A 95 -12.99 7.69 4.47
N ASN A 96 -12.55 6.94 3.45
CA ASN A 96 -11.20 6.44 3.33
C ASN A 96 -10.20 7.60 3.18
N MET A 97 -10.40 8.49 2.21
CA MET A 97 -9.53 9.63 1.95
C MET A 97 -9.41 10.56 3.17
N THR A 98 -10.51 10.86 3.85
CA THR A 98 -10.49 11.70 5.07
C THR A 98 -9.88 10.96 6.26
N GLY A 99 -10.16 9.66 6.40
CA GLY A 99 -9.61 8.81 7.45
C GLY A 99 -8.09 8.67 7.35
N SER A 100 -7.57 8.37 6.15
CA SER A 100 -6.15 8.28 5.87
C SER A 100 -5.40 9.57 6.24
N ASN A 101 -5.90 10.72 5.81
CA ASN A 101 -5.31 12.02 6.16
C ASN A 101 -5.30 12.27 7.68
N ARG A 102 -6.38 11.91 8.37
CA ARG A 102 -6.45 12.02 9.84
C ARG A 102 -5.49 11.06 10.54
N LEU A 103 -5.32 9.83 10.05
CA LEU A 103 -4.36 8.87 10.60
C LEU A 103 -2.93 9.33 10.38
N LEU A 104 -2.60 9.85 9.19
CA LEU A 104 -1.27 10.37 8.89
C LEU A 104 -0.93 11.54 9.81
N LEU A 105 -1.78 12.56 9.87
CA LEU A 105 -1.52 13.77 10.67
C LEU A 105 -1.66 13.53 12.18
N GLY A 106 -2.62 12.72 12.59
CA GLY A 106 -2.95 12.49 14.00
C GLY A 106 -2.13 11.39 14.67
N LEU A 107 -1.63 10.42 13.92
CA LEU A 107 -0.83 9.29 14.46
C LEU A 107 0.53 9.18 13.78
N GLY A 108 0.57 9.18 12.44
CA GLY A 108 1.80 8.96 11.67
C GLY A 108 2.90 9.97 12.00
N TRP A 109 2.65 11.26 11.78
CA TRP A 109 3.62 12.33 12.05
C TRP A 109 4.03 12.42 13.53
N PRO A 110 3.09 12.43 14.50
CA PRO A 110 3.45 12.44 15.91
C PRO A 110 4.29 11.24 16.33
N PHE A 111 4.01 10.05 15.80
CA PHE A 111 4.77 8.85 16.10
C PHE A 111 6.22 8.93 15.59
N VAL A 112 6.43 9.44 14.37
CA VAL A 112 7.79 9.68 13.84
C VAL A 112 8.55 10.68 14.70
N VAL A 113 7.91 11.77 15.12
CA VAL A 113 8.53 12.77 16.02
C VAL A 113 8.88 12.15 17.37
N LEU A 114 7.99 11.35 17.94
CA LEU A 114 8.23 10.65 19.21
C LEU A 114 9.46 9.73 19.12
N LEU A 115 9.56 8.93 18.04
CA LEU A 115 10.72 8.07 17.81
C LEU A 115 12.01 8.87 17.66
N PHE A 116 11.96 10.02 16.97
CA PHE A 116 13.11 10.90 16.84
C PHE A 116 13.59 11.46 18.18
N VAL A 117 12.66 11.89 19.05
CA VAL A 117 13.00 12.44 20.37
C VAL A 117 13.51 11.36 21.34
N LEU A 118 12.95 10.14 21.29
CA LEU A 118 13.34 9.04 22.20
C LEU A 118 14.59 8.28 21.75
N GLY A 119 14.87 8.25 20.44
CA GLY A 119 16.01 7.56 19.85
C GLY A 119 17.22 8.46 19.59
N GLY A 120 17.11 9.76 19.84
CA GLY A 120 18.17 10.76 19.72
C GLY A 120 18.96 10.99 21.00
#